data_AF-A0A381VAQ8-F1
#
_entry.id   AF-A0A381VAQ8-F1
#
_cell.length_a   1.000
_cell.length_b   1.000
_cell.length_c   1.000
_cell.angle_alpha   90.00
_cell.angle_beta   90.00
_cell.angle_gamma   90.00
#
_symmetry.space_group_name_H-M   'P 1'
#
loop_
_entity.id
_entity.type
_entity.pdbx_description
1 polymer ?
#
loop_
_entity_poly.entity_id
_entity_poly.type
_entity_poly.pdbx_seq_one_letter_code
_entity_poly.pdbx_strand_id
1 'polypeptide(L)'
;MEIIVRKYGGTSLNSIAKIKNIAETTKKSINEGKKIVLVVSAMGKSTDELLKKAKMLSSHPDTRELDLLMSSGEIVSSALMSIALQELGLK
;
A
#
# COMPACT_ATOMS: atom_id res chain seq x y z
N MET A 1 1.60 -7.04 -25.60
CA MET A 1 2.05 -6.35 -24.37
C MET A 1 0.92 -6.46 -23.36
N GLU A 2 1.10 -7.28 -22.33
CA GLU A 2 0.08 -7.56 -21.31
C GLU A 2 0.13 -6.52 -20.18
N ILE A 3 -1.02 -6.03 -19.72
CA ILE A 3 -1.14 -5.13 -18.56
C ILE A 3 -1.80 -5.90 -17.43
N ILE A 4 -1.14 -5.94 -16.27
CA ILE A 4 -1.61 -6.64 -15.07
C ILE A 4 -1.80 -5.64 -13.94
N VAL A 5 -3.00 -5.62 -13.36
CA VAL A 5 -3.29 -4.87 -12.13
C VAL A 5 -3.26 -5.84 -10.95
N ARG A 6 -2.42 -5.58 -9.94
CA ARG A 6 -2.36 -6.39 -8.72
C ARG A 6 -2.69 -5.55 -7.50
N LYS A 7 -3.70 -5.97 -6.74
CA LYS A 7 -4.08 -5.34 -5.48
C LYS A 7 -3.58 -6.15 -4.29
N TYR A 8 -2.88 -5.50 -3.36
CA TYR A 8 -2.40 -6.08 -2.11
C TYR A 8 -3.14 -5.49 -0.92
N GLY A 9 -3.72 -6.35 -0.07
CA GLY A 9 -4.38 -5.94 1.17
C GLY A 9 -3.39 -5.74 2.33
N GLY A 10 -3.88 -5.22 3.46
CA GLY A 10 -3.02 -4.93 4.62
C GLY A 10 -2.27 -6.14 5.18
N THR A 11 -2.86 -7.34 5.12
CA THR A 11 -2.19 -8.60 5.52
C THR A 11 -1.01 -8.97 4.62
N SER A 12 -1.06 -8.59 3.34
CA SER A 12 0.05 -8.75 2.40
C SER A 12 1.17 -7.73 2.62
N LEU A 13 0.91 -6.65 3.35
CA LEU A 13 1.82 -5.53 3.57
C LEU A 13 2.25 -5.39 5.04
N ASN A 14 1.91 -6.35 5.90
CA ASN A 14 2.09 -6.23 7.35
C ASN A 14 3.55 -6.34 7.84
N SER A 15 4.53 -6.49 6.94
CA SER A 15 5.94 -6.45 7.28
C SER A 15 6.79 -5.97 6.11
N ILE A 16 7.96 -5.39 6.41
CA ILE A 16 8.92 -4.95 5.39
C ILE A 16 9.39 -6.12 4.51
N ALA A 17 9.56 -7.31 5.09
CA ALA A 17 9.92 -8.51 4.34
C ALA A 17 8.89 -8.86 3.26
N LYS A 18 7.59 -8.72 3.56
CA LYS A 18 6.53 -8.95 2.55
C LYS A 18 6.52 -7.88 1.46
N ILE A 19 6.74 -6.61 1.80
CA ILE A 19 6.87 -5.53 0.82
C ILE A 19 8.03 -5.83 -0.15
N LYS A 20 9.20 -6.21 0.39
CA LYS A 20 10.36 -6.60 -0.42
C LYS A 20 10.05 -7.79 -1.34
N ASN A 21 9.35 -8.81 -0.84
CA ASN A 21 8.94 -9.95 -1.66
C ASN A 21 8.00 -9.54 -2.80
N ILE A 22 7.03 -8.65 -2.54
CA ILE A 22 6.15 -8.12 -3.58
C ILE A 22 6.95 -7.35 -4.64
N ALA A 23 7.92 -6.53 -4.23
CA ALA A 23 8.79 -5.80 -5.16
C ALA A 23 9.60 -6.76 -6.05
N GLU A 24 10.17 -7.83 -5.48
CA GLU A 24 10.92 -8.85 -6.23
C GLU A 24 10.03 -9.60 -7.25
N THR A 25 8.83 -10.02 -6.85
CA THR A 25 7.89 -10.67 -7.77
C THR A 25 7.40 -9.74 -8.88
N THR A 26 7.30 -8.43 -8.57
CA THR A 26 6.98 -7.39 -9.56
C THR A 26 8.11 -7.24 -10.56
N LYS A 27 9.37 -7.15 -10.12
CA LYS A 27 10.55 -7.13 -10.99
C LYS A 27 10.59 -8.31 -11.94
N LYS A 28 10.35 -9.52 -11.44
CA LYS A 28 10.29 -10.74 -12.27
C LYS A 28 9.23 -10.60 -13.37
N SER A 29 8.02 -10.15 -13.02
CA SER A 29 6.95 -9.96 -14.01
C SER A 29 7.31 -8.88 -15.05
N ILE A 30 7.97 -7.80 -14.65
CA ILE A 30 8.44 -6.76 -15.58
C ILE A 30 9.52 -7.31 -16.53
N ASN A 31 10.46 -8.11 -16.01
CA ASN A 31 11.49 -8.76 -16.83
C ASN A 31 10.91 -9.76 -17.85
N GLU A 32 9.72 -10.30 -17.58
CA GLU A 32 8.95 -11.13 -18.53
C GLU A 32 8.19 -10.30 -19.59
N GLY A 33 8.37 -8.97 -19.63
CA GLY A 33 7.75 -8.07 -20.59
C GLY A 33 6.32 -7.63 -20.25
N LYS A 34 5.88 -7.81 -19.00
CA LYS A 34 4.55 -7.37 -18.51
C LYS A 34 4.60 -5.93 -18.01
N LYS A 35 3.52 -5.18 -18.22
CA LYS A 35 3.29 -3.88 -17.56
C LYS A 35 2.47 -4.09 -16.30
N ILE A 36 2.96 -3.60 -15.17
CA ILE A 36 2.33 -3.83 -13.86
C ILE A 36 1.79 -2.53 -13.27
N VAL A 37 0.55 -2.56 -12.79
CA VAL A 37 -0.03 -1.53 -11.91
C VAL A 37 -0.24 -2.15 -10.54
N LEU A 38 0.33 -1.53 -9.51
CA LEU A 38 0.17 -1.97 -8.12
C LEU A 38 -0.82 -1.08 -7.38
N VAL A 39 -1.78 -1.70 -6.70
CA VAL A 39 -2.69 -1.03 -5.76
C VAL A 39 -2.44 -1.60 -4.37
N VAL A 40 -2.20 -0.74 -3.39
CA VAL A 40 -1.86 -1.14 -2.02
C VAL A 40 -2.85 -0.52 -1.03
N SER A 41 -3.31 -1.31 -0.06
CA SER A 41 -4.02 -0.81 1.12
C SER A 41 -3.03 -0.34 2.18
N ALA A 42 -3.52 0.28 3.26
CA ALA A 42 -2.72 0.53 4.45
C ALA A 42 -2.12 -0.77 5.03
N MET A 43 -0.93 -0.69 5.61
CA MET A 43 -0.24 -1.84 6.20
C MET A 43 -1.01 -2.45 7.38
N GLY A 44 -1.09 -3.78 7.44
CA GLY A 44 -1.60 -4.51 8.61
C GLY A 44 -2.99 -4.06 9.06
N LYS A 45 -3.07 -3.55 10.29
CA LYS A 45 -4.28 -3.04 10.94
C LYS A 45 -4.31 -1.50 11.04
N SER A 46 -3.45 -0.80 10.30
CA SER A 46 -3.28 0.65 10.46
C SER A 46 -4.56 1.44 10.21
N THR A 47 -5.41 1.02 9.26
CA THR A 47 -6.73 1.65 9.04
C THR A 47 -7.61 1.57 10.28
N ASP A 48 -7.70 0.40 10.92
CA ASP A 48 -8.49 0.19 12.14
C ASP A 48 -7.95 1.04 13.30
N GLU A 49 -6.62 1.14 13.43
CA GLU A 49 -5.96 1.94 14.45
C GLU A 49 -6.22 3.44 14.27
N LEU A 50 -6.13 3.95 13.04
CA LEU A 50 -6.44 5.34 12.71
C LEU A 50 -7.91 5.65 12.95
N LEU A 51 -8.82 4.76 12.53
CA LEU A 51 -10.25 4.91 12.74
C LEU A 51 -10.59 4.93 14.25
N LYS A 52 -9.93 4.08 15.04
CA LYS A 52 -10.08 4.08 16.49
C LYS A 52 -9.64 5.40 17.10
N LYS A 53 -8.51 5.96 16.68
CA LYS A 53 -8.03 7.28 17.15
C LYS A 53 -9.01 8.40 16.82
N ALA A 54 -9.53 8.44 15.59
CA ALA A 54 -10.55 9.42 15.21
C ALA A 54 -11.81 9.32 16.09
N LYS A 55 -12.28 8.10 16.34
CA LYS A 55 -13.46 7.83 17.18
C LYS A 55 -13.26 8.15 18.67
N MET A 56 -12.02 8.16 19.15
CA MET A 56 -11.70 8.63 20.51
C MET A 56 -11.81 10.17 20.64
N LEU A 57 -11.70 10.91 19.54
CA LEU A 57 -11.84 12.37 19.52
C LEU A 57 -13.28 12.82 19.25
N SER A 58 -14.00 12.11 18.37
CA SER A 58 -15.40 12.41 18.04
C SER A 58 -16.16 11.13 17.73
N SER A 59 -17.40 11.01 18.23
CA SER A 59 -18.32 9.92 17.84
C SER A 59 -18.80 10.05 16.39
N HIS A 60 -18.75 11.27 15.83
CA HIS A 60 -19.14 11.62 14.48
C HIS A 60 -18.03 12.47 13.85
N PRO A 61 -16.87 11.88 13.52
CA PRO A 61 -15.81 12.61 12.84
C PRO A 61 -16.33 13.07 11.46
N ASP A 62 -15.93 14.27 11.06
CA ASP A 62 -16.22 14.78 9.72
C ASP A 62 -15.68 13.80 8.66
N THR A 63 -16.50 13.49 7.66
CA THR A 63 -16.17 12.46 6.66
C THR A 63 -14.97 12.85 5.81
N ARG A 64 -14.81 14.14 5.49
CA ARG A 64 -13.67 14.62 4.70
C ARG A 64 -12.36 14.42 5.46
N GLU A 65 -12.35 14.72 6.76
CA GLU A 65 -11.16 14.51 7.60
C GLU A 65 -10.87 13.03 7.83
N LEU A 66 -11.92 12.20 7.94
CA LEU A 66 -11.75 10.77 8.07
C LEU A 66 -11.14 10.16 6.80
N ASP A 67 -11.59 10.57 5.61
CA ASP A 67 -11.04 10.13 4.33
C ASP A 67 -9.57 10.54 4.19
N LEU A 68 -9.24 11.79 4.56
CA LEU A 68 -7.84 12.25 4.60
C LEU A 68 -7.00 11.40 5.55
N LEU A 69 -7.52 11.10 6.74
CA LEU A 69 -6.81 10.26 7.72
C LEU A 69 -6.58 8.84 7.19
N MET A 70 -7.59 8.19 6.60
CA MET A 70 -7.44 6.82 6.07
C MET A 70 -6.47 6.78 4.89
N SER A 71 -6.58 7.72 3.96
CA SER A 71 -5.69 7.81 2.79
C SER A 71 -4.23 8.00 3.18
N SER A 72 -3.94 8.66 4.32
CA SER A 72 -2.56 8.78 4.82
C SER A 72 -1.88 7.43 5.05
N GLY A 73 -2.62 6.42 5.53
CA GLY A 73 -2.09 5.06 5.73
C GLY A 73 -1.80 4.32 4.41
N GLU A 74 -2.60 4.60 3.39
CA GLU A 74 -2.42 4.07 2.03
C GLU A 74 -1.22 4.74 1.35
N ILE A 75 -1.07 6.07 1.51
CA ILE A 75 0.07 6.85 1.02
C ILE A 75 1.39 6.34 1.61
N VAL A 76 1.42 6.07 2.93
CA VAL A 76 2.60 5.45 3.57
C VAL A 76 2.96 4.12 2.91
N SER A 77 1.95 3.29 2.65
CA SER A 77 2.16 1.96 2.05
C SER A 77 2.64 2.06 0.60
N SER A 78 2.10 2.99 -0.19
CA SER A 78 2.54 3.24 -1.57
C SER A 78 3.95 3.81 -1.62
N ALA A 79 4.31 4.71 -0.70
CA ALA A 79 5.65 5.27 -0.62
C ALA A 79 6.68 4.19 -0.28
N LEU A 80 6.40 3.33 0.70
CA LEU A 80 7.27 2.21 1.06
C LEU A 80 7.43 1.20 -0.09
N MET A 81 6.34 0.88 -0.79
CA MET A 81 6.41 0.02 -1.98
C MET A 81 7.27 0.66 -3.08
N SER A 82 7.09 1.96 -3.34
CA SER A 82 7.89 2.70 -4.34
C SER A 82 9.38 2.66 -3.99
N ILE A 83 9.74 2.93 -2.73
CA ILE A 83 11.14 2.84 -2.27
C ILE A 83 11.70 1.43 -2.48
N ALA A 84 10.93 0.40 -2.16
CA ALA A 84 11.36 -0.99 -2.36
C ALA A 84 11.56 -1.35 -3.83
N LEU A 85 10.73 -0.85 -4.74
CA LEU A 85 10.88 -1.04 -6.18
C LEU A 85 12.10 -0.28 -6.74
N GLN A 86 12.32 0.95 -6.27
CA GLN A 86 13.47 1.79 -6.65
C GLN A 86 14.80 1.16 -6.24
N GLU A 87 14.88 0.56 -5.05
CA GLU A 87 16.05 -0.19 -4.59
C GLU A 87 16.40 -1.35 -5.54
N LEU A 88 15.39 -1.92 -6.20
CA LEU A 88 15.57 -2.97 -7.20
C LEU A 88 15.87 -2.45 -8.62
N GLY A 89 16.04 -1.13 -8.78
CA GLY A 89 16.33 -0.47 -10.06
C GLY A 89 15.11 -0.24 -10.95
N LEU A 90 13.90 -0.35 -10.40
CA LEU A 90 12.65 -0.08 -11.13
C LEU A 90 12.25 1.40 -10.98
N LYS A 91 11.68 1.97 -12.04
CA LYS A 91 11.14 3.33 -12.07
C LYS A 91 9.63 3.33 -11.88
#